data_AF-A0A927U2N0-F1
#
_entry.id   AF-A0A927U2N0-F1
#
_cell.length_a   1.000
_cell.length_b   1.000
_cell.length_c   1.000
_cell.angle_alpha   90.00
_cell.angle_beta   90.00
_cell.angle_gamma   90.00
#
_symmetry.space_group_name_H-M   'P 1'
#
loop_
_entity.id
_entity.type
_entity.pdbx_description
1 polymer ?
#
loop_
_entity_poly.entity_id
_entity_poly.type
_entity_poly.pdbx_seq_one_letter_code
_entity_poly.pdbx_strand_id
1 'polypeptide(L)'
;MNRISLFRTRIVVEDKVYLLAKDVRKALGCKSIEQLQGEYPEIVKHIKDLPALVLESDFNTILTSDIDVMKKLKHIEITRVETLRNNTEAIKSIYPLKFIVAGKMFESEARMAGYQSVNEYMEEIDYVKEINNEKEKLISKRDLIESISLSRVKLSELIDADVLGKNDLQIQQYIHINNGTPYIESFIVGRGIFFSVYDDGYAFDKLRIENNDLIIPTFDYDADNPNKNYGYDSDLRDYREYSCIENILYLIKHKDVEDAGVDLMSCNAPGISFYISQAEVIKLLNPNMYRDIVLIDGDIDFAYSKTVTKDALIE
;
A
#
# COMPACT_ATOMS: atom_id res chain seq x y z
N MET A 1 28.25 -1.51 2.43
CA MET A 1 27.45 -1.76 1.20
C MET A 1 26.77 -0.47 0.80
N ASN A 2 26.96 0.00 -0.44
CA ASN A 2 26.28 1.20 -0.93
C ASN A 2 24.77 0.94 -1.00
N ARG A 3 24.00 1.72 -0.23
CA ARG A 3 22.53 1.73 -0.25
C ARG A 3 22.05 1.92 -1.69
N ILE A 4 21.50 0.87 -2.31
CA ILE A 4 20.80 1.01 -3.59
C ILE A 4 19.50 1.72 -3.28
N SER A 5 19.43 3.01 -3.54
CA SER A 5 18.22 3.79 -3.36
C SER A 5 17.56 4.01 -4.72
N LEU A 6 16.75 3.06 -5.12
CA LEU A 6 15.91 3.22 -6.30
C LEU A 6 14.71 4.10 -5.94
N PHE A 7 14.22 4.86 -6.92
CA PHE A 7 13.00 5.68 -6.83
C PHE A 7 13.03 6.76 -5.73
N ARG A 8 14.21 7.34 -5.46
CA ARG A 8 14.34 8.49 -4.54
C ARG A 8 13.65 9.75 -5.03
N THR A 9 13.40 9.81 -6.33
CA THR A 9 12.92 11.00 -7.01
C THR A 9 11.70 10.59 -7.81
N ARG A 10 10.55 11.12 -7.39
CA ARG A 10 9.32 11.15 -8.17
C ARG A 10 9.12 12.56 -8.70
N ILE A 11 8.61 12.69 -9.91
CA ILE A 11 8.31 13.97 -10.54
C ILE A 11 6.81 14.03 -10.75
N VAL A 12 6.16 15.08 -10.23
CA VAL A 12 4.72 15.30 -10.43
C VAL A 12 4.55 16.34 -11.53
N VAL A 13 3.85 15.98 -12.59
CA VAL A 13 3.52 16.87 -13.72
C VAL A 13 2.04 16.70 -14.02
N GLU A 14 1.25 17.78 -13.99
CA GLU A 14 -0.18 17.76 -14.34
C GLU A 14 -0.96 16.64 -13.62
N ASP A 15 -0.76 16.53 -12.30
CA ASP A 15 -1.37 15.52 -11.43
C ASP A 15 -1.02 14.06 -11.74
N LYS A 16 -0.01 13.84 -12.58
CA LYS A 16 0.58 12.54 -12.87
C LYS A 16 1.90 12.33 -12.15
N VAL A 17 2.12 11.12 -11.63
CA VAL A 17 3.34 10.74 -10.93
C VAL A 17 4.27 9.98 -11.86
N TYR A 18 5.49 10.48 -12.00
CA TYR A 18 6.52 9.90 -12.85
C TYR A 18 7.72 9.40 -12.05
N LEU A 19 8.22 8.24 -12.44
CA LEU A 19 9.49 7.66 -12.00
C LEU A 19 10.61 8.02 -12.99
N LEU A 20 11.84 8.14 -12.50
CA LEU A 20 12.99 8.28 -13.39
C LEU A 20 13.22 6.97 -14.15
N ALA A 21 13.27 7.02 -15.49
CA ALA A 21 13.50 5.82 -16.33
C ALA A 21 14.82 5.11 -15.98
N LYS A 22 15.84 5.86 -15.51
CA LYS A 22 17.11 5.29 -15.02
C LYS A 22 16.96 4.43 -13.76
N ASP A 23 15.93 4.67 -12.96
CA ASP A 23 15.65 3.91 -11.75
C ASP A 23 14.77 2.71 -12.09
N VAL A 24 13.77 2.90 -12.98
CA VAL A 24 12.94 1.81 -13.53
C VAL A 24 13.80 0.76 -14.24
N ARG A 25 14.73 1.15 -15.12
CA ARG A 25 15.62 0.18 -15.79
C ARG A 25 16.43 -0.64 -14.79
N LYS A 26 16.90 -0.02 -13.70
CA LYS A 26 17.71 -0.72 -12.68
C LYS A 26 16.85 -1.68 -11.87
N ALA A 27 15.62 -1.27 -11.58
CA ALA A 27 14.60 -2.09 -10.93
C ALA A 27 14.25 -3.34 -11.75
N LEU A 28 14.05 -3.16 -13.06
CA LEU A 28 13.71 -4.25 -13.99
C LEU A 28 14.94 -5.07 -14.44
N GLY A 29 16.16 -4.65 -14.09
CA GLY A 29 17.40 -5.32 -14.49
C GLY A 29 17.85 -5.04 -15.93
N CYS A 30 17.23 -4.06 -16.61
CA CYS A 30 17.63 -3.60 -17.93
C CYS A 30 18.96 -2.83 -17.85
N LYS A 31 19.89 -3.14 -18.76
CA LYS A 31 21.23 -2.55 -18.80
C LYS A 31 21.21 -1.08 -19.20
N SER A 32 20.22 -0.67 -20.00
CA SER A 32 20.08 0.69 -20.50
C SER A 32 18.60 1.12 -20.64
N ILE A 33 18.35 2.40 -20.95
CA ILE A 33 16.99 2.90 -21.18
C ILE A 33 16.46 2.41 -22.54
N GLU A 34 17.34 2.22 -23.51
CA GLU A 34 16.99 1.67 -24.82
C GLU A 34 16.54 0.21 -24.71
N GLN A 35 17.16 -0.58 -23.82
CA GLN A 35 16.67 -1.92 -23.51
C GLN A 35 15.29 -1.87 -22.84
N LEU A 36 15.08 -0.93 -21.89
CA LEU A 36 13.78 -0.72 -21.27
C LEU A 36 12.70 -0.37 -22.30
N GLN A 37 13.00 0.51 -23.26
CA GLN A 37 12.11 0.84 -24.38
C GLN A 37 11.93 -0.33 -25.36
N GLY A 38 12.95 -1.16 -25.57
CA GLY A 38 12.83 -2.35 -26.42
C GLY A 38 11.90 -3.40 -25.82
N GLU A 39 11.97 -3.60 -24.50
CA GLU A 39 11.11 -4.53 -23.76
C GLU A 39 9.70 -3.97 -23.52
N TYR A 40 9.58 -2.64 -23.33
CA TYR A 40 8.32 -1.94 -23.06
C TYR A 40 8.23 -0.65 -23.91
N PRO A 41 7.77 -0.75 -25.17
CA PRO A 41 7.87 0.33 -26.17
C PRO A 41 7.21 1.66 -25.80
N GLU A 42 6.16 1.63 -24.98
CA GLU A 42 5.32 2.80 -24.75
C GLU A 42 5.50 3.46 -23.39
N ILE A 43 6.30 2.89 -22.48
CA ILE A 43 6.31 3.32 -21.07
C ILE A 43 7.25 4.50 -20.81
N VAL A 44 8.26 4.70 -21.66
CA VAL A 44 9.24 5.77 -21.47
C VAL A 44 8.73 7.07 -22.10
N LYS A 45 8.39 8.04 -21.26
CA LYS A 45 7.88 9.35 -21.65
C LYS A 45 9.01 10.39 -21.66
N HIS A 46 8.99 11.27 -22.65
CA HIS A 46 9.93 12.39 -22.77
C HIS A 46 9.15 13.70 -22.64
N ILE A 47 9.24 14.32 -21.47
CA ILE A 47 8.66 15.65 -21.20
C ILE A 47 9.77 16.68 -21.36
N LYS A 48 9.46 17.82 -21.99
CA LYS A 48 10.41 18.89 -22.24
C LYS A 48 11.12 19.33 -20.94
N ASP A 49 12.43 19.50 -21.01
CA ASP A 49 13.30 19.94 -19.91
C ASP A 49 13.37 18.98 -18.69
N LEU A 50 12.82 17.77 -18.82
CA LEU A 50 12.90 16.70 -17.80
C LEU A 50 13.72 15.50 -18.30
N PRO A 51 14.37 14.75 -17.40
CA PRO A 51 15.00 13.48 -17.76
C PRO A 51 13.97 12.47 -18.25
N ALA A 52 14.38 11.41 -18.97
CA ALA A 52 13.46 10.35 -19.38
C ALA A 52 12.69 9.77 -18.18
N LEU A 53 11.37 9.70 -18.33
CA LEU A 53 10.44 9.32 -17.28
C LEU A 53 9.68 8.06 -17.64
N VAL A 54 9.11 7.41 -16.64
CA VAL A 54 8.13 6.34 -16.79
C VAL A 54 6.96 6.70 -15.90
N LEU A 55 5.74 6.63 -16.41
CA LEU A 55 4.55 6.86 -15.60
C LEU A 55 4.47 5.80 -14.50
N GLU A 56 4.16 6.20 -13.27
CA GLU A 56 4.14 5.25 -12.15
C GLU A 56 3.11 4.14 -12.37
N SER A 57 1.94 4.46 -12.93
CA SER A 57 0.93 3.46 -13.29
C SER A 57 1.45 2.45 -14.33
N ASP A 58 2.16 2.90 -15.38
CA ASP A 58 2.75 2.02 -16.39
C ASP A 58 3.77 1.06 -15.74
N PHE A 59 4.57 1.56 -14.80
CA PHE A 59 5.51 0.73 -14.05
C PHE A 59 4.77 -0.28 -13.16
N ASN A 60 3.69 0.13 -12.47
CA ASN A 60 2.89 -0.74 -11.62
C ASN A 60 2.25 -1.88 -12.43
N THR A 61 1.71 -1.58 -13.62
CA THR A 61 1.15 -2.58 -14.54
C THR A 61 2.16 -3.66 -14.91
N ILE A 62 3.44 -3.29 -15.08
CA ILE A 62 4.52 -4.26 -15.32
C ILE A 62 4.72 -5.16 -14.09
N LEU A 63 4.72 -4.59 -12.88
CA LEU A 63 4.90 -5.36 -11.65
C LEU A 63 3.76 -6.35 -11.41
N THR A 64 2.52 -5.94 -11.68
CA THR A 64 1.34 -6.78 -11.49
C THR A 64 1.24 -7.89 -12.52
N SER A 65 1.75 -7.65 -13.73
CA SER A 65 1.77 -8.62 -14.83
C SER A 65 2.96 -9.61 -14.74
N ASP A 66 4.06 -9.23 -14.08
CA ASP A 66 5.27 -10.04 -13.95
C ASP A 66 5.69 -10.27 -12.48
N ILE A 67 5.25 -11.42 -11.96
CA ILE A 67 5.54 -11.88 -10.59
C ILE A 67 7.05 -12.03 -10.34
N ASP A 68 7.85 -12.38 -11.35
CA ASP A 68 9.28 -12.61 -11.18
C ASP A 68 10.07 -11.30 -11.12
N VAL A 69 9.63 -10.28 -11.86
CA VAL A 69 10.09 -8.89 -11.70
C VAL A 69 9.76 -8.36 -10.30
N MET A 70 8.54 -8.58 -9.81
CA MET A 70 8.13 -8.20 -8.45
C MET A 70 9.04 -8.85 -7.39
N LYS A 71 9.36 -10.14 -7.54
CA LYS A 71 10.28 -10.86 -6.63
C LYS A 71 11.69 -10.26 -6.62
N LYS A 72 12.19 -9.82 -7.77
CA LYS A 72 13.55 -9.26 -7.94
C LYS A 72 13.73 -7.86 -7.35
N LEU A 73 12.64 -7.10 -7.21
CA LEU A 73 12.70 -5.65 -6.99
C LEU A 73 13.17 -5.20 -5.59
N LYS A 74 13.22 -6.08 -4.58
CA LYS A 74 13.86 -5.90 -3.25
C LYS A 74 13.60 -4.57 -2.49
N HIS A 75 12.78 -3.64 -2.98
CA HIS A 75 12.57 -2.33 -2.36
C HIS A 75 11.97 -2.48 -0.95
N ILE A 76 11.06 -3.43 -0.81
CA ILE A 76 10.49 -3.91 0.45
C ILE A 76 11.58 -4.40 1.43
N GLU A 77 12.61 -5.08 0.93
CA GLU A 77 13.74 -5.57 1.75
C GLU A 77 14.52 -4.40 2.37
N ILE A 78 14.64 -3.27 1.65
CA ILE A 78 15.35 -2.06 2.12
C ILE A 78 14.57 -1.36 3.23
N THR A 79 13.26 -1.16 3.06
CA THR A 79 12.40 -0.59 4.11
C THR A 79 12.38 -1.49 5.35
N ARG A 80 12.27 -2.81 5.18
CA ARG A 80 12.34 -3.78 6.29
C ARG A 80 13.66 -3.74 7.04
N VAL A 81 14.79 -3.51 6.37
CA VAL A 81 16.09 -3.34 7.05
C VAL A 81 16.11 -2.08 7.91
N GLU A 82 15.53 -0.98 7.44
CA GLU A 82 15.46 0.26 8.22
C GLU A 82 14.46 0.12 9.39
N THR A 83 13.32 -0.54 9.19
CA THR A 83 12.38 -0.91 10.27
C THR A 83 13.03 -1.85 11.29
N LEU A 84 13.72 -2.90 10.84
CA LEU A 84 14.46 -3.81 11.72
C LEU A 84 15.43 -3.02 12.57
N ARG A 85 16.17 -2.09 11.95
CA ARG A 85 17.12 -1.22 12.64
C ARG A 85 16.42 -0.37 13.70
N ASN A 86 15.30 0.28 13.37
CA ASN A 86 14.55 1.11 14.31
C ASN A 86 13.96 0.28 15.46
N ASN A 87 13.36 -0.87 15.20
CA ASN A 87 12.85 -1.78 16.23
C ASN A 87 13.99 -2.30 17.11
N THR A 88 15.14 -2.62 16.51
CA THR A 88 16.35 -3.06 17.20
C THR A 88 16.89 -1.97 18.14
N GLU A 89 16.84 -0.69 17.73
CA GLU A 89 17.20 0.45 18.59
C GLU A 89 16.17 0.71 19.69
N ALA A 90 14.87 0.56 19.40
CA ALA A 90 13.80 0.68 20.39
C ALA A 90 13.91 -0.41 21.47
N ILE A 91 14.12 -1.67 21.07
CA ILE A 91 14.39 -2.79 21.99
C ILE A 91 15.62 -2.47 22.84
N LYS A 92 16.73 -2.03 22.24
CA LYS A 92 17.92 -1.59 22.98
C LYS A 92 17.61 -0.52 24.02
N SER A 93 16.76 0.44 23.67
CA SER A 93 16.43 1.56 24.56
C SER A 93 15.66 1.15 25.82
N ILE A 94 14.92 0.03 25.78
CA ILE A 94 14.11 -0.47 26.90
C ILE A 94 14.82 -1.52 27.76
N TYR A 95 16.00 -2.01 27.36
CA TYR A 95 16.77 -3.00 28.12
C TYR A 95 17.14 -2.58 29.55
N PRO A 96 17.53 -1.33 29.80
CA PRO A 96 17.76 -0.86 31.17
C PRO A 96 16.52 -1.03 32.06
N LEU A 97 15.32 -0.80 31.52
CA LEU A 97 14.07 -0.97 32.24
C LEU A 97 13.74 -2.47 32.43
N LYS A 98 13.95 -3.30 31.41
CA LYS A 98 13.78 -4.76 31.48
C LYS A 98 14.65 -5.37 32.57
N PHE A 99 15.88 -4.86 32.73
CA PHE A 99 16.79 -5.27 33.82
C PHE A 99 16.28 -4.86 35.21
N ILE A 100 15.73 -3.64 35.36
CA ILE A 100 15.15 -3.19 36.64
C ILE A 100 13.98 -4.09 37.05
N VAL A 101 13.12 -4.48 36.09
CA VAL A 101 11.91 -5.26 36.37
C VAL A 101 12.20 -6.77 36.51
N ALA A 102 13.12 -7.31 35.70
CA ALA A 102 13.35 -8.76 35.58
C ALA A 102 14.80 -9.19 35.88
N GLY A 103 15.63 -8.35 36.50
CA GLY A 103 17.07 -8.62 36.71
C GLY A 103 17.39 -9.95 37.38
N LYS A 104 16.62 -10.35 38.40
CA LYS A 104 16.79 -11.65 39.09
C LYS A 104 16.51 -12.86 38.19
N MET A 105 15.60 -12.71 37.24
CA MET A 105 15.32 -13.76 36.25
C MET A 105 16.52 -13.90 35.30
N PHE A 106 17.04 -12.78 34.79
CA PHE A 106 18.23 -12.78 33.94
C PHE A 106 19.49 -13.33 34.64
N GLU A 107 19.68 -13.02 35.92
CA GLU A 107 20.74 -13.63 36.75
C GLU A 107 20.63 -15.15 36.80
N SER A 108 19.41 -15.67 36.97
CA SER A 108 19.15 -17.10 36.99
C SER A 108 19.41 -17.75 35.63
N GLU A 109 18.90 -17.15 34.55
CA GLU A 109 19.05 -17.67 33.20
C GLU A 109 20.51 -17.64 32.69
N ALA A 110 21.24 -16.55 32.97
CA ALA A 110 22.66 -16.44 32.65
C ALA A 110 23.48 -17.56 33.31
N ARG A 111 23.19 -17.85 34.58
CA ARG A 111 23.86 -18.91 35.34
C ARG A 111 23.53 -20.31 34.79
N MET A 112 22.27 -20.55 34.42
CA MET A 112 21.85 -21.82 33.83
C MET A 112 22.47 -22.05 32.45
N ALA A 113 22.64 -20.98 31.67
CA ALA A 113 23.25 -21.02 30.34
C ALA A 113 24.79 -21.00 30.37
N GLY A 114 25.42 -20.87 31.54
CA GLY A 114 26.87 -20.95 31.71
C GLY A 114 27.65 -19.65 31.49
N TYR A 115 26.97 -18.50 31.47
CA TYR A 115 27.58 -17.19 31.26
C TYR A 115 28.22 -16.62 32.52
N GLN A 116 29.30 -15.84 32.36
CA GLN A 116 30.02 -15.25 33.49
C GLN A 116 29.38 -13.96 33.99
N SER A 117 28.58 -13.31 33.15
CA SER A 117 27.81 -12.12 33.54
C SER A 117 26.43 -12.09 32.90
N VAL A 118 25.51 -11.38 33.56
CA VAL A 118 24.15 -11.16 33.04
C VAL A 118 24.17 -10.33 31.76
N ASN A 119 25.07 -9.35 31.67
CA ASN A 119 25.20 -8.52 30.47
C ASN A 119 25.62 -9.36 29.25
N GLU A 120 26.57 -10.27 29.42
CA GLU A 120 27.04 -11.17 28.36
C GLU A 120 25.89 -12.08 27.88
N TYR A 121 25.13 -12.68 28.81
CA TYR A 121 23.93 -13.45 28.48
C TYR A 121 22.88 -12.62 27.73
N MET A 122 22.64 -11.38 28.18
CA MET A 122 21.66 -10.49 27.56
C MET A 122 22.06 -10.09 26.16
N GLU A 123 23.32 -9.73 25.92
CA GLU A 123 23.81 -9.33 24.60
C GLU A 123 23.85 -10.48 23.60
N GLU A 124 24.26 -11.68 24.04
CA GLU A 124 24.48 -12.82 23.14
C GLU A 124 23.24 -13.70 22.93
N ILE A 125 22.33 -13.75 23.91
CA ILE A 125 21.15 -14.63 23.88
C ILE A 125 19.85 -13.84 23.82
N ASP A 126 19.51 -13.07 24.87
CA ASP A 126 18.18 -12.45 24.96
C ASP A 126 17.97 -11.42 23.84
N TYR A 127 18.96 -10.56 23.63
CA TYR A 127 18.91 -9.51 22.62
C TYR A 127 18.96 -10.08 21.21
N VAL A 128 19.80 -11.08 20.96
CA VAL A 128 19.85 -11.78 19.68
C VAL A 128 18.52 -12.51 19.40
N LYS A 129 17.91 -13.12 20.41
CA LYS A 129 16.61 -13.78 20.29
C LYS A 129 15.51 -12.76 19.99
N GLU A 130 15.52 -11.60 20.62
CA GLU A 130 14.55 -10.53 20.35
C GLU A 130 14.74 -9.90 18.97
N ILE A 131 15.98 -9.66 18.53
CA ILE A 131 16.26 -9.24 17.15
C ILE A 131 15.78 -10.29 16.16
N ASN A 132 16.03 -11.58 16.43
CA ASN A 132 15.59 -12.66 15.56
C ASN A 132 14.06 -12.76 15.53
N ASN A 133 13.38 -12.59 16.66
CA ASN A 133 11.92 -12.48 16.71
C ASN A 133 11.41 -11.27 15.92
N GLU A 134 12.04 -10.10 16.04
CA GLU A 134 11.67 -8.92 15.23
C GLU A 134 11.91 -9.17 13.75
N LYS A 135 13.01 -9.82 13.40
CA LYS A 135 13.33 -10.21 12.03
C LYS A 135 12.31 -11.21 11.48
N GLU A 136 11.78 -12.12 12.30
CA GLU A 136 10.71 -13.05 11.94
C GLU A 136 9.35 -12.35 11.81
N LYS A 137 9.08 -11.33 12.64
CA LYS A 137 7.88 -10.47 12.52
C LYS A 137 7.91 -9.57 11.29
N LEU A 138 9.11 -9.26 10.77
CA LEU A 138 9.26 -8.58 9.49
C LEU A 138 8.95 -9.56 8.35
N ILE A 139 7.65 -9.70 8.13
CA ILE A 139 6.89 -10.35 7.05
C ILE A 139 7.77 -10.77 5.88
N SER A 140 7.60 -11.98 5.36
CA SER A 140 8.36 -12.49 4.21
C SER A 140 7.85 -11.90 2.88
N LYS A 141 8.55 -12.11 1.75
CA LYS A 141 8.01 -11.72 0.42
C LYS A 141 6.79 -12.57 0.01
N ARG A 142 6.67 -13.79 0.54
CA ARG A 142 5.57 -14.72 0.29
C ARG A 142 4.26 -14.16 0.87
N ASP A 143 4.37 -13.45 1.99
CA ASP A 143 3.25 -12.98 2.78
C ASP A 143 2.63 -11.69 2.22
N LEU A 144 3.35 -10.92 1.39
CA LEU A 144 2.75 -9.81 0.62
C LEU A 144 1.85 -10.36 -0.49
N ILE A 145 2.34 -11.35 -1.23
CA ILE A 145 1.55 -12.03 -2.26
C ILE A 145 0.34 -12.69 -1.60
N GLU A 146 0.52 -13.32 -0.44
CA GLU A 146 -0.57 -13.88 0.37
C GLU A 146 -1.53 -12.80 0.89
N SER A 147 -1.03 -11.67 1.42
CA SER A 147 -1.83 -10.54 1.89
C SER A 147 -2.64 -9.90 0.76
N ILE A 148 -2.04 -9.71 -0.42
CA ILE A 148 -2.73 -9.27 -1.63
C ILE A 148 -3.78 -10.30 -2.03
N SER A 149 -3.45 -11.60 -2.02
CA SER A 149 -4.37 -12.67 -2.39
C SER A 149 -5.55 -12.75 -1.42
N LEU A 150 -5.30 -12.67 -0.12
CA LEU A 150 -6.32 -12.64 0.93
C LEU A 150 -7.18 -11.37 0.84
N SER A 151 -6.57 -10.21 0.58
CA SER A 151 -7.29 -8.95 0.36
C SER A 151 -8.19 -9.04 -0.87
N ARG A 152 -7.71 -9.63 -1.97
CA ARG A 152 -8.53 -9.88 -3.17
C ARG A 152 -9.70 -10.81 -2.87
N VAL A 153 -9.49 -11.88 -2.09
CA VAL A 153 -10.57 -12.77 -1.65
C VAL A 153 -11.59 -12.01 -0.82
N LYS A 154 -11.15 -11.28 0.22
CA LYS A 154 -12.04 -10.45 1.05
C LYS A 154 -12.82 -9.43 0.23
N LEU A 155 -12.15 -8.71 -0.67
CA LEU A 155 -12.82 -7.76 -1.57
C LEU A 155 -13.85 -8.43 -2.46
N SER A 156 -13.56 -9.63 -2.98
CA SER A 156 -14.53 -10.38 -3.79
C SER A 156 -15.73 -10.91 -2.98
N GLU A 157 -15.57 -11.07 -1.66
CA GLU A 157 -16.67 -11.40 -0.74
C GLU A 157 -17.52 -10.16 -0.41
N LEU A 158 -16.89 -8.98 -0.34
CA LEU A 158 -17.56 -7.72 0.00
C LEU A 158 -18.25 -7.07 -1.19
N ILE A 159 -17.62 -7.10 -2.37
CA ILE A 159 -18.03 -6.33 -3.55
C ILE A 159 -18.17 -7.25 -4.74
N ASP A 160 -19.37 -7.28 -5.31
CA ASP A 160 -19.64 -7.98 -6.56
C ASP A 160 -19.11 -7.16 -7.76
N ALA A 161 -18.19 -7.74 -8.51
CA ALA A 161 -17.64 -7.11 -9.70
C ALA A 161 -18.68 -6.83 -10.79
N ASP A 162 -19.71 -7.67 -10.91
CA ASP A 162 -20.80 -7.42 -11.87
C ASP A 162 -21.61 -6.18 -11.43
N VAL A 163 -21.67 -5.88 -10.13
CA VAL A 163 -22.30 -4.66 -9.60
C VAL A 163 -21.44 -3.45 -9.92
N LEU A 164 -20.12 -3.52 -9.72
CA LEU A 164 -19.21 -2.43 -10.12
C LEU A 164 -19.29 -2.14 -11.61
N GLY A 165 -19.21 -3.18 -12.46
CA GLY A 165 -19.27 -3.05 -13.91
C GLY A 165 -20.59 -2.47 -14.41
N LYS A 166 -21.74 -2.86 -13.83
CA LYS A 166 -23.06 -2.27 -14.16
C LYS A 166 -23.14 -0.78 -13.86
N ASN A 167 -22.36 -0.31 -12.89
CA ASN A 167 -22.35 1.05 -12.42
C ASN A 167 -21.17 1.88 -12.97
N ASP A 168 -20.41 1.34 -13.93
CA ASP A 168 -19.22 1.98 -14.51
C ASP A 168 -18.15 2.33 -13.45
N LEU A 169 -18.00 1.47 -12.43
CA LEU A 169 -17.03 1.62 -11.34
C LEU A 169 -15.94 0.54 -11.42
N GLN A 170 -14.79 0.83 -10.80
CA GLN A 170 -13.65 -0.07 -10.67
C GLN A 170 -13.13 -0.08 -9.22
N ILE A 171 -12.27 -1.05 -8.89
CA ILE A 171 -11.53 -1.06 -7.63
C ILE A 171 -10.08 -0.71 -7.92
N GLN A 172 -9.56 0.30 -7.24
CA GLN A 172 -8.13 0.56 -7.17
C GLN A 172 -7.62 0.28 -5.76
N GLN A 173 -6.38 -0.16 -5.64
CA GLN A 173 -5.75 -0.45 -4.35
C GLN A 173 -4.37 0.19 -4.27
N TYR A 174 -3.94 0.56 -3.06
CA TYR A 174 -2.53 0.82 -2.82
C TYR A 174 -2.04 0.13 -1.57
N ILE A 175 -0.73 -0.18 -1.54
CA ILE A 175 -0.09 -0.80 -0.40
C ILE A 175 0.91 0.17 0.20
N HIS A 176 0.74 0.49 1.47
CA HIS A 176 1.74 1.22 2.23
C HIS A 176 2.34 0.32 3.29
N ILE A 177 3.63 0.50 3.57
CA ILE A 177 4.32 -0.24 4.62
C ILE A 177 4.42 0.66 5.85
N ASN A 178 3.75 0.27 6.92
CA ASN A 178 3.84 0.92 8.21
C ASN A 178 4.45 -0.05 9.23
N ASN A 179 5.56 0.35 9.87
CA ASN A 179 6.32 -0.47 10.82
C ASN A 179 6.65 -1.89 10.33
N GLY A 180 6.93 -2.03 9.03
CA GLY A 180 7.28 -3.33 8.42
C GLY A 180 6.07 -4.20 8.04
N THR A 181 4.86 -3.75 8.37
CA THR A 181 3.59 -4.39 8.00
C THR A 181 3.02 -3.74 6.74
N PRO A 182 2.69 -4.50 5.68
CA PRO A 182 1.95 -3.98 4.55
C PRO A 182 0.48 -3.81 4.93
N TYR A 183 -0.06 -2.65 4.60
CA TYR A 183 -1.46 -2.32 4.72
C TYR A 183 -1.99 -2.03 3.33
N ILE A 184 -3.15 -2.61 3.02
CA ILE A 184 -3.78 -2.49 1.71
C ILE A 184 -5.00 -1.61 1.86
N GLU A 185 -5.00 -0.47 1.18
CA GLU A 185 -6.13 0.44 1.10
C GLU A 185 -6.84 0.22 -0.23
N SER A 186 -8.17 0.13 -0.20
CA SER A 186 -8.99 -0.20 -1.36
C SER A 186 -10.05 0.86 -1.59
N PHE A 187 -10.25 1.26 -2.85
CA PHE A 187 -11.14 2.33 -3.24
C PHE A 187 -12.02 1.89 -4.40
N ILE A 188 -13.31 2.15 -4.29
CA ILE A 188 -14.24 2.16 -5.42
C ILE A 188 -14.03 3.49 -6.13
N VAL A 189 -13.71 3.41 -7.42
CA VAL A 189 -13.42 4.58 -8.24
C VAL A 189 -14.30 4.61 -9.49
N GLY A 190 -14.64 5.81 -9.92
CA GLY A 190 -15.46 6.06 -11.10
C GLY A 190 -15.51 7.54 -11.43
N ARG A 191 -16.36 7.92 -12.37
CA ARG A 191 -16.59 9.32 -12.65
C ARG A 191 -17.28 10.01 -11.47
N GLY A 192 -16.57 10.94 -10.84
CA GLY A 192 -17.03 11.65 -9.65
C GLY A 192 -17.02 10.81 -8.37
N ILE A 193 -16.50 9.58 -8.39
CA ILE A 193 -16.51 8.65 -7.25
C ILE A 193 -15.08 8.26 -6.88
N PHE A 194 -14.71 8.49 -5.61
CA PHE A 194 -13.49 7.99 -4.99
C PHE A 194 -13.79 7.61 -3.54
N PHE A 195 -14.19 6.37 -3.33
CA PHE A 195 -14.80 5.93 -2.07
C PHE A 195 -14.05 4.74 -1.47
N SER A 196 -13.56 4.91 -0.25
CA SER A 196 -12.85 3.88 0.50
C SER A 196 -13.75 2.69 0.86
N VAL A 197 -13.20 1.48 0.72
CA VAL A 197 -13.86 0.24 1.12
C VAL A 197 -13.40 -0.15 2.51
N TYR A 198 -14.29 -0.01 3.49
CA TYR A 198 -14.07 -0.47 4.87
C TYR A 198 -15.00 -1.64 5.23
N ASP A 199 -14.53 -2.52 6.10
CA ASP A 199 -15.11 -3.85 6.38
C ASP A 199 -16.42 -3.82 7.21
N ASP A 200 -16.89 -2.65 7.66
CA ASP A 200 -18.04 -2.55 8.54
C ASP A 200 -19.16 -1.63 8.03
N GLY A 201 -20.37 -2.19 7.90
CA GLY A 201 -21.61 -1.43 7.81
C GLY A 201 -22.14 -1.13 6.41
N TYR A 202 -21.44 -1.47 5.32
CA TYR A 202 -21.86 -1.21 3.94
C TYR A 202 -22.28 -2.48 3.18
N ALA A 203 -23.41 -2.41 2.48
CA ALA A 203 -23.89 -3.44 1.56
C ALA A 203 -23.44 -3.12 0.13
N PHE A 204 -22.14 -3.27 -0.14
CA PHE A 204 -21.56 -2.96 -1.46
C PHE A 204 -22.10 -3.85 -2.59
N ASP A 205 -22.64 -5.03 -2.29
CA ASP A 205 -23.37 -5.89 -3.22
C ASP A 205 -24.63 -5.22 -3.81
N LYS A 206 -25.13 -4.17 -3.16
CA LYS A 206 -26.31 -3.38 -3.57
C LYS A 206 -25.97 -1.93 -3.90
N LEU A 207 -24.68 -1.63 -4.02
CA LEU A 207 -24.20 -0.34 -4.50
C LEU A 207 -24.83 -0.03 -5.86
N ARG A 208 -25.16 1.25 -6.07
CA ARG A 208 -25.62 1.75 -7.37
C ARG A 208 -25.35 3.23 -7.54
N ILE A 209 -25.30 3.65 -8.81
CA ILE A 209 -25.27 5.04 -9.21
C ILE A 209 -26.68 5.47 -9.63
N GLU A 210 -27.23 6.49 -8.98
CA GLU A 210 -28.52 7.09 -9.32
C GLU A 210 -28.34 8.60 -9.53
N ASN A 211 -28.63 9.12 -10.73
CA ASN A 211 -28.41 10.53 -11.07
C ASN A 211 -26.96 11.02 -10.79
N ASN A 212 -25.97 10.17 -11.06
CA ASN A 212 -24.54 10.30 -10.71
C ASN A 212 -24.21 10.10 -9.22
N ASP A 213 -25.18 10.18 -8.31
CA ASP A 213 -24.95 9.98 -6.88
C ASP A 213 -24.59 8.52 -6.57
N LEU A 214 -23.57 8.33 -5.74
CA LEU A 214 -23.25 7.04 -5.14
C LEU A 214 -24.24 6.71 -4.04
N ILE A 215 -25.00 5.64 -4.21
CA ILE A 215 -25.90 5.09 -3.20
C ILE A 215 -25.33 3.76 -2.71
N ILE A 216 -24.99 3.69 -1.42
CA ILE A 216 -24.55 2.45 -0.78
C ILE A 216 -25.47 2.16 0.40
N PRO A 217 -26.21 1.04 0.39
CA PRO A 217 -27.03 0.71 1.53
C PRO A 217 -26.18 0.37 2.75
N THR A 218 -26.64 0.70 3.94
CA THR A 218 -25.95 0.42 5.20
C THR A 218 -26.71 -0.60 6.04
N PHE A 219 -25.98 -1.46 6.76
CA PHE A 219 -26.56 -2.45 7.69
C PHE A 219 -26.92 -1.86 9.06
N ASP A 220 -27.03 -0.53 9.16
CA ASP A 220 -27.46 0.16 10.37
C ASP A 220 -28.97 -0.05 10.57
N TYR A 221 -29.31 -0.88 11.56
CA TYR A 221 -30.69 -1.22 11.90
C TYR A 221 -31.45 -0.06 12.57
N ASP A 222 -30.75 0.98 13.02
CA ASP A 222 -31.33 2.14 13.69
C ASP A 222 -31.48 3.35 12.75
N ALA A 223 -31.05 3.25 11.49
CA ALA A 223 -31.16 4.33 10.50
C ALA A 223 -32.52 4.34 9.78
N ASP A 224 -33.19 5.50 9.75
CA ASP A 224 -34.49 5.71 9.07
C ASP A 224 -34.45 5.41 7.56
N ASN A 225 -33.27 5.48 6.93
CA ASN A 225 -33.08 5.15 5.53
C ASN A 225 -31.86 4.23 5.35
N PRO A 226 -32.07 2.95 5.00
CA PRO A 226 -30.97 2.02 4.77
C PRO A 226 -30.20 2.35 3.48
N ASN A 227 -30.73 3.17 2.57
CA ASN A 227 -30.05 3.61 1.35
C ASN A 227 -29.42 4.99 1.55
N LYS A 228 -28.20 5.03 2.07
CA LYS A 228 -27.49 6.30 2.25
C LYS A 228 -26.94 6.80 0.92
N ASN A 229 -27.24 8.07 0.63
CA ASN A 229 -26.74 8.79 -0.53
C ASN A 229 -25.43 9.49 -0.16
N TYR A 230 -24.34 9.11 -0.81
CA TYR A 230 -23.01 9.68 -0.63
C TYR A 230 -22.70 10.76 -1.66
N GLY A 231 -23.58 11.01 -2.64
CA GLY A 231 -23.43 12.04 -3.67
C GLY A 231 -22.39 11.70 -4.72
N TYR A 232 -21.96 12.72 -5.46
CA TYR A 232 -20.84 12.66 -6.40
C TYR A 232 -19.98 13.91 -6.29
N ASP A 233 -18.72 13.79 -6.68
CA ASP A 233 -17.81 14.92 -6.79
C ASP A 233 -18.24 15.83 -7.94
N SER A 234 -18.57 17.08 -7.61
CA SER A 234 -19.03 18.11 -8.56
C SER A 234 -18.06 18.38 -9.71
N ASP A 235 -16.77 18.10 -9.52
CA ASP A 235 -15.76 18.27 -10.57
C ASP A 235 -15.88 17.20 -11.66
N LEU A 236 -16.63 16.13 -11.40
CA LEU A 236 -16.88 14.99 -12.30
C LEU A 236 -15.60 14.39 -12.89
N ARG A 237 -14.50 14.49 -12.12
CA ARG A 237 -13.21 13.88 -12.45
C ARG A 237 -13.39 12.36 -12.56
N ASP A 238 -12.86 11.77 -13.61
CA ASP A 238 -12.84 10.31 -13.72
C ASP A 238 -11.63 9.75 -12.96
N TYR A 239 -11.88 9.28 -11.74
CA TYR A 239 -10.82 8.78 -10.87
C TYR A 239 -10.17 7.49 -11.39
N ARG A 240 -10.78 6.81 -12.38
CA ARG A 240 -10.23 5.61 -13.01
C ARG A 240 -9.02 5.91 -13.89
N GLU A 241 -8.93 7.12 -14.44
CA GLU A 241 -7.85 7.51 -15.35
C GLU A 241 -6.51 7.75 -14.62
N TYR A 242 -6.47 7.60 -13.30
CA TYR A 242 -5.37 7.97 -12.43
C TYR A 242 -5.15 6.92 -11.34
N SER A 243 -3.93 6.81 -10.81
CA SER A 243 -3.63 5.89 -9.71
C SER A 243 -4.22 6.36 -8.38
N CYS A 244 -4.30 5.47 -7.39
CA CYS A 244 -4.72 5.84 -6.02
C CYS A 244 -3.95 7.04 -5.46
N ILE A 245 -2.63 7.12 -5.67
CA ILE A 245 -1.83 8.24 -5.18
C ILE A 245 -2.17 9.52 -5.93
N GLU A 246 -2.28 9.46 -7.25
CA GLU A 246 -2.64 10.63 -8.07
C GLU A 246 -3.99 11.19 -7.62
N ASN A 247 -4.94 10.30 -7.36
CA ASN A 247 -6.26 10.62 -6.81
C ASN A 247 -6.17 11.27 -5.43
N ILE A 248 -5.47 10.65 -4.49
CA ILE A 248 -5.31 11.17 -3.13
C ILE A 248 -4.60 12.54 -3.14
N LEU A 249 -3.55 12.71 -3.93
CA LEU A 249 -2.84 13.99 -4.08
C LEU A 249 -3.73 15.08 -4.66
N TYR A 250 -4.52 14.75 -5.69
CA TYR A 250 -5.49 15.67 -6.26
C TYR A 250 -6.50 16.10 -5.20
N LEU A 251 -7.09 15.14 -4.47
CA LEU A 251 -8.09 15.40 -3.44
C LEU A 251 -7.53 16.24 -2.29
N ILE A 252 -6.32 15.94 -1.79
CA ILE A 252 -5.67 16.73 -0.74
C ILE A 252 -5.43 18.19 -1.16
N LYS A 253 -5.22 18.45 -2.45
CA LYS A 253 -4.98 19.81 -2.97
C LYS A 253 -6.25 20.59 -3.28
N HIS A 254 -7.34 19.91 -3.61
CA HIS A 254 -8.53 20.54 -4.19
C HIS A 254 -9.80 20.37 -3.36
N LYS A 255 -9.80 19.50 -2.34
CA LYS A 255 -10.93 19.25 -1.44
C LYS A 255 -10.54 19.56 0.00
N ASP A 256 -11.55 19.72 0.84
CA ASP A 256 -11.36 19.92 2.26
C ASP A 256 -10.98 18.59 2.93
N VAL A 257 -9.76 18.55 3.45
CA VAL A 257 -9.24 17.43 4.24
C VAL A 257 -9.13 17.89 5.68
N GLU A 258 -9.83 17.19 6.57
CA GLU A 258 -9.96 17.53 7.98
C GLU A 258 -9.11 16.60 8.86
N ASP A 259 -8.63 17.11 9.99
CA ASP A 259 -7.98 16.30 11.03
C ASP A 259 -9.04 15.45 11.76
N ALA A 260 -8.94 14.13 11.63
CA ALA A 260 -9.82 13.17 12.28
C ALA A 260 -9.28 12.71 13.65
N GLY A 261 -8.14 13.23 14.08
CA GLY A 261 -7.47 12.89 15.33
C GLY A 261 -6.59 11.64 15.25
N VAL A 262 -5.70 11.47 16.23
CA VAL A 262 -4.82 10.28 16.36
C VAL A 262 -4.00 9.98 15.10
N ASP A 263 -3.30 11.00 14.56
CA ASP A 263 -2.50 10.89 13.32
C ASP A 263 -3.33 10.51 12.08
N LEU A 264 -4.63 10.81 12.06
CA LEU A 264 -5.52 10.51 10.94
C LEU A 264 -6.11 11.79 10.35
N MET A 265 -6.17 11.86 9.03
CA MET A 265 -6.93 12.86 8.29
C MET A 265 -8.03 12.18 7.48
N SER A 266 -9.11 12.89 7.24
CA SER A 266 -10.25 12.40 6.48
C SER A 266 -10.67 13.41 5.42
N CYS A 267 -11.06 12.90 4.26
CA CYS A 267 -11.74 13.68 3.24
C CYS A 267 -13.14 13.09 3.08
N ASN A 268 -14.15 13.84 3.48
CA ASN A 268 -15.56 13.44 3.33
C ASN A 268 -16.29 14.53 2.55
N ALA A 269 -16.50 14.29 1.27
CA ALA A 269 -17.23 15.16 0.37
C ALA A 269 -18.22 14.32 -0.46
N PRO A 270 -19.20 14.93 -1.15
CA PRO A 270 -20.04 14.19 -2.07
C PRO A 270 -19.20 13.34 -3.04
N GLY A 271 -19.49 12.03 -3.13
CA GLY A 271 -18.77 11.04 -3.94
C GLY A 271 -17.38 10.63 -3.44
N ILE A 272 -16.86 11.28 -2.41
CA ILE A 272 -15.48 11.13 -1.94
C ILE A 272 -15.47 10.76 -0.46
N SER A 273 -14.89 9.62 -0.12
CA SER A 273 -14.61 9.26 1.26
C SER A 273 -13.30 8.52 1.34
N PHE A 274 -12.37 9.01 2.17
CA PHE A 274 -11.20 8.25 2.58
C PHE A 274 -10.58 8.79 3.87
N TYR A 275 -9.85 7.93 4.55
CA TYR A 275 -8.93 8.29 5.62
C TYR A 275 -7.48 8.06 5.18
N ILE A 276 -6.57 8.87 5.69
CA ILE A 276 -5.13 8.74 5.47
C ILE A 276 -4.37 9.28 6.67
N SER A 277 -3.26 8.65 7.06
CA SER A 277 -2.49 9.14 8.20
C SER A 277 -1.80 10.49 7.89
N GLN A 278 -1.62 11.37 8.87
CA GLN A 278 -0.88 12.63 8.66
C GLN A 278 0.56 12.33 8.23
N ALA A 279 1.16 11.29 8.83
CA ALA A 279 2.45 10.77 8.41
C ALA A 279 2.48 10.32 6.93
N GLU A 280 1.46 9.63 6.44
CA GLU A 280 1.35 9.28 5.02
C GLU A 280 1.16 10.49 4.13
N VAL A 281 0.31 11.45 4.51
CA VAL A 281 0.16 12.67 3.70
C VAL A 281 1.44 13.46 3.65
N ILE A 282 2.22 13.57 4.73
CA ILE A 282 3.54 14.20 4.69
C ILE A 282 4.48 13.41 3.75
N LYS A 283 4.43 12.07 3.77
CA LYS A 283 5.20 11.22 2.84
C LYS A 283 4.77 11.43 1.39
N LEU A 284 3.47 11.59 1.12
CA LEU A 284 2.94 11.87 -0.20
C LEU A 284 3.24 13.31 -0.65
N LEU A 285 3.15 14.31 0.22
CA LEU A 285 3.45 15.69 -0.17
C LEU A 285 4.95 15.96 -0.32
N ASN A 286 5.80 15.06 0.19
CA ASN A 286 7.25 15.13 0.05
C ASN A 286 7.78 14.11 -0.97
N PRO A 287 8.14 14.53 -2.19
CA PRO A 287 8.64 13.66 -3.27
C PRO A 287 9.81 12.75 -2.88
N ASN A 288 10.54 13.08 -1.81
CA ASN A 288 11.67 12.30 -1.30
C ASN A 288 11.30 11.16 -0.34
N MET A 289 10.05 11.12 0.16
CA MET A 289 9.59 10.24 1.25
C MET A 289 8.63 9.12 0.80
N TYR A 290 8.23 9.08 -0.47
CA TYR A 290 7.46 7.99 -1.09
C TYR A 290 8.16 6.62 -1.19
N ARG A 291 9.27 6.40 -0.48
CA ARG A 291 10.10 5.19 -0.61
C ARG A 291 9.46 3.93 -0.03
N ASP A 292 8.41 4.09 0.78
CA ASP A 292 7.79 3.00 1.53
C ASP A 292 6.37 2.67 1.05
N ILE A 293 5.97 3.21 -0.11
CA ILE A 293 4.64 2.99 -0.71
C ILE A 293 4.83 2.21 -2.01
N VAL A 294 4.18 1.05 -2.09
CA VAL A 294 4.11 0.20 -3.28
C VAL A 294 2.69 0.25 -3.81
N LEU A 295 2.53 0.85 -4.98
CA LEU A 295 1.24 0.88 -5.65
C LEU A 295 1.03 -0.39 -6.43
N ILE A 296 -0.13 -0.99 -6.21
CA ILE A 296 -0.63 -2.12 -6.99
C ILE A 296 -1.93 -1.62 -7.58
N ASP A 297 -1.82 -0.90 -8.69
CA ASP A 297 -3.01 -0.53 -9.47
C ASP A 297 -3.65 -1.82 -9.97
N GLY A 298 -4.87 -2.06 -9.50
CA GLY A 298 -5.69 -3.16 -9.96
C GLY A 298 -6.55 -2.67 -11.12
N ASP A 299 -6.15 -2.96 -12.36
CA ASP A 299 -7.15 -3.43 -13.31
C ASP A 299 -7.43 -4.88 -12.90
N ILE A 300 -8.34 -5.06 -11.93
CA ILE A 300 -8.92 -6.39 -11.77
C ILE A 300 -9.89 -6.53 -12.94
N ASP A 301 -9.40 -7.08 -14.05
CA ASP A 301 -10.27 -7.61 -15.09
C ASP A 301 -11.00 -8.82 -14.50
N PHE A 302 -12.09 -8.56 -13.79
CA PHE A 302 -12.92 -9.58 -13.16
C PHE A 302 -13.59 -10.50 -14.19
N ALA A 303 -13.64 -10.11 -15.47
CA ALA A 303 -14.02 -11.03 -16.54
C ALA A 303 -12.98 -12.15 -16.69
N TYR A 304 -11.69 -11.84 -16.49
CA TYR A 304 -10.60 -12.80 -16.55
C TYR A 304 -10.60 -13.77 -15.36
N SER A 305 -10.99 -13.33 -14.16
CA SER A 305 -11.02 -14.18 -12.95
C SER A 305 -12.14 -15.24 -12.98
N LYS A 306 -13.27 -14.97 -13.66
CA LYS A 306 -14.32 -15.97 -13.93
C LYS A 306 -13.83 -17.10 -14.84
N THR A 307 -12.86 -16.86 -15.71
CA THR A 307 -12.27 -17.88 -16.59
C THR A 307 -11.22 -18.76 -15.91
N VAL A 308 -10.53 -18.27 -14.87
CA VAL A 308 -9.47 -19.05 -14.21
C VAL A 308 -10.00 -19.93 -13.07
N THR A 309 -11.19 -19.65 -12.54
CA THR A 309 -11.76 -20.40 -11.39
C THR A 309 -12.58 -21.64 -11.77
N LYS A 310 -12.79 -21.94 -13.06
CA LYS A 310 -13.56 -23.13 -13.46
C LYS A 310 -12.72 -24.37 -13.81
N ASP A 311 -11.46 -24.19 -14.22
CA ASP A 311 -10.62 -25.31 -14.69
C ASP A 311 -9.59 -25.81 -13.67
N ALA A 312 -9.52 -25.22 -12.46
CA ALA A 312 -8.59 -25.63 -11.41
C ALA A 312 -9.17 -26.63 -10.38
N LEU A 313 -10.38 -27.16 -10.62
CA LEU A 313 -11.05 -28.16 -9.77
C LEU A 313 -11.35 -29.45 -10.55
N ILE A 314 -10.39 -29.95 -11.33
CA ILE A 314 -10.34 -31.37 -11.74
C ILE A 314 -8.87 -31.81 -11.76
N GLU A 315 -8.39 -32.29 -10.61
CA GLU A 315 -7.72 -33.59 -10.43
C GLU A 315 -7.55 -33.89 -8.92
#